data_AF-A0A957FJD3-F1
#
_entry.id   AF-A0A957FJD3-F1
#
_cell.length_a   1.000
_cell.length_b   1.000
_cell.length_c   1.000
_cell.angle_alpha   90.00
_cell.angle_beta   90.00
_cell.angle_gamma   90.00
#
_symmetry.space_group_name_H-M   'P 1'
#
loop_
_entity.id
_entity.type
_entity.pdbx_description
1 polymer ?
#
loop_
_entity_poly.entity_id
_entity_poly.type
_entity_poly.pdbx_seq_one_letter_code
_entity_poly.pdbx_strand_id
1 'polypeptide(L)'
;MDTMRLIQSGWGNVQMSGTALILLHETGAQRSVVVLAASADGLENTVNRILELIPLNADYALSDCLVQDNLALCPTNVANEVVEAELLSGGQPDDTGNQGGTSSGGGDDIGGGFMPPVDADFQGFIGLDDSVSGSLGENEAHSWVFRDGPATIDIVMESDDLDGVLELYNPDGDYITSADSGLSGDSEAIEGITIEDDGEYTIVVRDFWGEVGDYTLSVTEAAAAPETGDNGGGGNRVFILADDDGEALNGGFTSVDFFASQLSADYDVTVWVTSVDGRLEFDTLDGVDLLIWDTGDYQDPEGFLDEDTTVIFNYLDAGEGDILMVGSAPVLFSYLDATPLSDLEVAGGAPILLNGLQVGDIIDLDQTYATISPDVVEGDIGEEDTLFLLRGPASEDAGAAVAVASSNVNEDGQKLALLAFPFTALPEDIQDILLANLLDWFAQN
;
A
#
# COMPACT_ATOMS: atom_id res chain seq x y z
N MET A 1 19.60 37.13 17.45
CA MET A 1 20.51 36.24 18.20
C MET A 1 19.65 35.07 18.58
N ASP A 2 19.69 34.00 17.79
CA ASP A 2 18.90 32.80 18.06
C ASP A 2 19.31 32.18 19.38
N THR A 3 18.34 32.04 20.27
CA THR A 3 18.49 31.27 21.50
C THR A 3 18.48 29.79 21.14
N MET A 4 19.66 29.20 20.91
CA MET A 4 19.81 27.75 20.81
C MET A 4 19.30 27.10 22.11
N ARG A 5 18.17 26.38 22.03
CA ARG A 5 17.64 25.58 23.14
C ARG A 5 18.44 24.27 23.21
N LEU A 6 19.21 24.13 24.28
CA LEU A 6 19.99 22.93 24.59
C LEU A 6 19.31 22.18 25.74
N ILE A 7 18.99 20.92 25.55
CA ILE A 7 18.57 20.03 26.64
C ILE A 7 19.81 19.38 27.23
N GLN A 8 19.99 19.51 28.56
CA GLN A 8 21.03 18.79 29.29
C GLN A 8 20.51 17.42 29.68
N SER A 9 21.00 16.39 29.00
CA SER A 9 20.75 15.00 29.37
C SER A 9 22.03 14.36 29.91
N GLY A 10 21.94 13.12 30.41
CA GLY A 10 23.11 12.32 30.80
C GLY A 10 24.12 12.07 29.66
N TRP A 11 23.81 12.54 28.45
CA TRP A 11 24.48 12.27 27.18
C TRP A 11 25.18 13.50 26.59
N GLY A 12 25.07 14.66 27.23
CA GLY A 12 25.61 15.92 26.76
C GLY A 12 24.53 16.97 26.50
N ASN A 13 24.93 18.08 25.88
CA ASN A 13 23.98 19.10 25.43
C ASN A 13 23.43 18.69 24.06
N VAL A 14 22.15 18.35 23.98
CA VAL A 14 21.47 18.04 22.72
C VAL A 14 20.75 19.29 22.24
N GLN A 15 20.98 19.69 20.98
CA GLN A 15 20.24 20.76 20.34
C GLN A 15 18.96 20.17 19.76
N MET A 16 17.80 20.72 20.15
CA MET A 16 16.50 20.18 19.71
C MET A 16 16.23 20.44 18.23
N SER A 17 16.56 21.63 17.72
CA SER A 17 16.45 21.92 16.29
C SER A 17 17.50 21.11 15.53
N GLY A 18 17.11 20.41 14.47
CA GLY A 18 18.03 19.61 13.67
C GLY A 18 18.21 18.17 14.17
N THR A 19 17.49 17.75 15.23
CA THR A 19 17.64 16.41 15.82
C THR A 19 16.28 15.77 16.08
N ALA A 20 16.08 14.56 15.57
CA ALA A 20 14.96 13.70 15.89
C ALA A 20 15.33 12.63 16.92
N LEU A 21 14.40 12.34 17.82
CA LEU A 21 14.44 11.23 18.75
C LEU A 21 13.59 10.09 18.21
N ILE A 22 14.21 8.93 18.06
CA ILE A 22 13.56 7.69 17.60
C ILE A 22 13.56 6.71 18.77
N LEU A 23 12.41 6.16 19.08
CA LEU A 23 12.22 5.12 20.10
C LEU A 23 11.61 3.89 19.45
N LEU A 24 12.32 2.78 19.54
CA LEU A 24 11.79 1.48 19.16
C LEU A 24 11.16 0.82 20.39
N HIS A 25 9.94 0.31 20.24
CA HIS A 25 9.28 -0.50 21.23
C HIS A 25 8.85 -1.83 20.59
N GLU A 26 9.19 -2.93 21.24
CA GLU A 26 8.84 -4.27 20.77
C GLU A 26 7.98 -4.96 21.83
N THR A 27 6.77 -5.37 21.46
CA THR A 27 5.89 -6.17 22.30
C THR A 27 5.36 -7.36 21.50
N GLY A 28 5.86 -8.57 21.82
CA GLY A 28 5.49 -9.78 21.10
C GLY A 28 6.03 -9.76 19.66
N ALA A 29 5.15 -9.92 18.68
CA ALA A 29 5.48 -9.79 17.25
C ALA A 29 5.38 -8.35 16.74
N GLN A 30 4.78 -7.44 17.51
CA GLN A 30 4.56 -6.06 17.09
C GLN A 30 5.79 -5.19 17.42
N ARG A 31 6.24 -4.43 16.42
CA ARG A 31 7.24 -3.38 16.54
C ARG A 31 6.59 -2.03 16.31
N SER A 32 6.74 -1.10 17.25
CA SER A 32 6.32 0.28 17.09
C SER A 32 7.52 1.21 17.18
N VAL A 33 7.56 2.19 16.28
CA VAL A 33 8.61 3.22 16.25
C VAL A 33 7.94 4.55 16.52
N VAL A 34 8.41 5.25 17.54
CA VAL A 34 7.97 6.62 17.85
C VAL A 34 9.07 7.57 17.41
N VAL A 35 8.75 8.49 16.51
CA VAL A 35 9.66 9.55 16.04
C VAL A 35 9.18 10.89 16.58
N LEU A 36 10.07 11.63 17.22
CA LEU A 36 9.82 12.97 17.73
C LEU A 36 10.86 13.92 17.12
N ALA A 37 10.41 14.88 16.33
CA ALA A 37 11.24 15.94 15.78
C ALA A 37 10.78 17.32 16.25
N ALA A 38 11.59 18.35 16.01
CA ALA A 38 11.29 19.70 16.44
C ALA A 38 10.43 20.48 15.43
N SER A 39 10.31 20.00 14.19
CA SER A 39 9.42 20.52 13.15
C SER A 39 8.78 19.40 12.32
N ALA A 40 7.75 19.73 11.55
CA ALA A 40 7.15 18.83 10.56
C ALA A 40 8.20 18.36 9.52
N ASP A 41 8.94 19.29 8.89
CA ASP A 41 10.02 18.95 7.96
C ASP A 41 11.05 17.97 8.56
N GLY A 42 11.38 18.15 9.85
CA GLY A 42 12.34 17.30 10.54
C GLY A 42 11.79 15.91 10.86
N LEU A 43 10.48 15.83 11.11
CA LEU A 43 9.75 14.57 11.31
C LEU A 43 9.69 13.80 9.99
N GLU A 44 9.20 14.44 8.93
CA GLU A 44 9.07 13.87 7.59
C GLU A 44 10.42 13.34 7.08
N ASN A 45 11.49 14.16 7.12
CA ASN A 45 12.81 13.71 6.68
C ASN A 45 13.31 12.50 7.49
N THR A 46 12.99 12.45 8.79
CA THR A 46 13.39 11.33 9.65
C THR A 46 12.57 10.07 9.36
N VAL A 47 11.27 10.21 9.11
CA VAL A 47 10.37 9.10 8.76
C VAL A 47 10.72 8.54 7.39
N ASN A 48 10.92 9.39 6.36
CA ASN A 48 11.33 8.94 5.03
C ASN A 48 12.67 8.20 5.08
N ARG A 49 13.64 8.69 5.86
CA ARG A 49 14.89 7.95 6.09
C ARG A 49 14.67 6.58 6.73
N ILE A 50 13.71 6.45 7.64
CA ILE A 50 13.37 5.18 8.29
C ILE A 50 12.71 4.24 7.28
N LEU A 51 11.73 4.71 6.51
CA LEU A 51 10.96 3.87 5.58
C LEU A 51 11.77 3.50 4.33
N GLU A 52 12.55 4.42 3.77
CA GLU A 52 13.28 4.20 2.52
C GLU A 52 14.62 3.49 2.74
N LEU A 53 15.37 3.83 3.80
CA LEU A 53 16.76 3.38 3.95
C LEU A 53 16.96 2.25 4.96
N ILE A 54 16.10 2.11 5.98
CA ILE A 54 16.29 1.03 6.98
C ILE A 54 16.00 -0.36 6.39
N PRO A 55 14.97 -0.58 5.56
CA PRO A 55 14.75 -1.88 4.92
C PRO A 55 15.92 -2.30 4.03
N LEU A 56 16.56 -1.33 3.35
CA LEU A 56 17.70 -1.58 2.50
C LEU A 56 19.00 -1.79 3.30
N ASN A 57 19.30 -0.90 4.26
CA ASN A 57 20.50 -0.97 5.09
C ASN A 57 20.40 -0.12 6.38
N ALA A 58 20.00 -0.75 7.48
CA ALA A 58 19.88 -0.11 8.80
C ALA A 58 21.17 0.55 9.32
N ASP A 59 22.35 -0.06 9.07
CA ASP A 59 23.63 0.47 9.52
C ASP A 59 24.00 1.79 8.81
N TYR A 60 23.60 1.91 7.54
CA TYR A 60 23.76 3.14 6.76
C TYR A 60 22.73 4.20 7.14
N ALA A 61 21.46 3.81 7.28
CA ALA A 61 20.38 4.73 7.65
C ALA A 61 20.60 5.40 9.02
N LEU A 62 21.28 4.70 9.94
CA LEU A 62 21.58 5.20 11.28
C LEU A 62 23.04 5.66 11.46
N SER A 63 23.83 5.76 10.38
CA SER A 63 25.29 6.01 10.49
C SER A 63 25.64 7.34 11.16
N ASP A 64 24.77 8.33 11.02
CA ASP A 64 24.92 9.67 11.59
C ASP A 64 24.10 9.86 12.89
N CYS A 65 23.49 8.78 13.40
CA CYS A 65 22.72 8.78 14.63
C CYS A 65 23.56 8.40 15.84
N LEU A 66 23.22 8.96 17.00
CA LEU A 66 23.67 8.46 18.29
C LEU A 66 22.67 7.40 18.79
N VAL A 67 23.06 6.13 18.71
CA VAL A 67 22.20 4.98 19.05
C VAL A 67 22.60 4.37 20.40
N GLN A 68 21.63 4.03 21.24
CA GLN A 68 21.81 3.15 22.40
C GLN A 68 20.53 2.36 22.67
N ASP A 69 20.67 1.05 22.84
CA ASP A 69 19.57 0.14 23.12
C ASP A 69 18.43 0.33 22.09
N ASN A 70 17.27 0.80 22.54
CA ASN A 70 16.08 1.02 21.72
C ASN A 70 15.83 2.51 21.39
N LEU A 71 16.85 3.36 21.54
CA LEU A 71 16.77 4.80 21.35
C LEU A 71 17.84 5.26 20.37
N ALA A 72 17.46 6.10 19.41
CA ALA A 72 18.39 6.80 18.52
C ALA A 72 18.13 8.31 18.52
N LEU A 73 19.19 9.10 18.52
CA LEU A 73 19.14 10.55 18.29
C LEU A 73 19.79 10.81 16.94
N CYS A 74 19.01 11.23 15.96
CA CYS A 74 19.45 11.36 14.58
C CYS A 74 19.34 12.79 14.09
N PRO A 75 20.26 13.27 13.24
CA PRO A 75 20.06 14.53 12.55
C PRO A 75 18.84 14.43 11.62
N THR A 76 18.04 15.49 11.57
CA THR A 76 16.90 15.64 10.66
C THR A 76 17.33 16.11 9.26
N ASN A 77 18.59 16.53 9.11
CA ASN A 77 19.15 17.10 7.86
C ASN A 77 18.41 18.32 7.29
N VAL A 78 17.50 18.92 8.06
CA VAL A 78 16.79 20.15 7.68
C VAL A 78 17.63 21.38 8.06
N ALA A 79 17.97 22.19 7.07
CA ALA A 79 18.77 23.40 7.29
C ALA A 79 17.93 24.52 7.92
N ASN A 80 18.36 25.02 9.09
CA ASN A 80 17.66 26.06 9.86
C ASN A 80 16.23 25.67 10.29
N GLU A 81 16.06 24.41 10.68
CA GLU A 81 14.79 23.85 11.18
C GLU A 81 14.12 24.78 12.21
N VAL A 82 12.92 25.26 11.87
CA VAL A 82 12.11 26.13 12.72
C VAL A 82 11.35 25.24 13.70
N VAL A 83 11.53 25.47 15.00
CA VAL A 83 10.92 24.62 16.02
C VAL A 83 9.42 24.94 16.15
N GLU A 84 8.58 24.00 15.75
CA GLU A 84 7.12 24.08 15.74
C GLU A 84 6.52 23.44 17.00
N ALA A 85 6.93 23.91 18.19
CA ALA A 85 6.16 23.78 19.44
C ALA A 85 6.88 24.45 20.61
N GLU A 86 6.21 25.40 21.27
CA GLU A 86 6.48 25.63 22.70
C GLU A 86 5.78 24.53 23.50
N LEU A 87 6.50 23.46 23.84
CA LEU A 87 6.12 22.66 25.00
C LEU A 87 6.20 23.56 26.24
N LEU A 88 5.07 24.14 26.65
CA LEU A 88 4.91 24.74 27.96
C LEU A 88 5.00 23.61 29.00
N SER A 89 6.22 23.31 29.46
CA SER A 89 6.46 22.44 30.60
C SER A 89 5.63 22.95 31.79
N GLY A 90 4.71 22.12 32.27
CA GLY A 90 3.62 22.53 33.15
C GLY A 90 4.03 23.15 34.50
N GLY A 91 3.06 23.89 35.04
CA GLY A 91 2.72 23.90 36.46
C GLY A 91 3.61 24.72 37.39
N GLN A 92 3.29 26.00 37.56
CA GLN A 92 3.50 26.66 38.85
C GLN A 92 2.18 26.60 39.64
N PRO A 93 2.17 26.13 40.89
CA PRO A 93 0.94 26.04 41.67
C PRO A 93 0.58 27.44 42.16
N ASP A 94 -0.38 28.08 41.50
CA ASP A 94 -0.99 29.30 42.05
C ASP A 94 -2.14 28.91 42.98
N ASP A 95 -1.82 29.12 44.26
CA ASP A 95 -2.65 28.91 45.43
C ASP A 95 -3.68 30.06 45.55
N THR A 96 -4.93 29.66 45.76
CA THR A 96 -6.08 30.42 46.29
C THR A 96 -6.68 31.59 45.50
N GLY A 97 -7.97 31.47 45.15
CA GLY A 97 -8.67 32.64 44.58
C GLY A 97 -10.16 32.64 44.25
N ASN A 98 -11.02 31.78 44.83
CA ASN A 98 -12.47 31.97 45.09
C ASN A 98 -13.43 32.62 44.03
N GLN A 99 -14.64 32.04 43.99
CA GLN A 99 -15.91 32.43 43.34
C GLN A 99 -16.08 31.92 41.91
N GLY A 100 -17.08 31.12 41.55
CA GLY A 100 -18.39 30.90 42.15
C GLY A 100 -19.43 31.05 41.05
N GLY A 101 -19.94 29.93 40.53
CA GLY A 101 -20.93 29.93 39.45
C GLY A 101 -21.52 28.54 39.23
N THR A 102 -22.62 28.28 39.90
CA THR A 102 -23.47 27.09 39.78
C THR A 102 -24.44 27.20 38.60
N SER A 103 -24.59 26.12 37.81
CA SER A 103 -25.85 25.39 37.48
C SER A 103 -25.71 24.69 36.13
N SER A 104 -25.75 23.36 36.09
CA SER A 104 -26.95 22.54 35.76
C SER A 104 -27.27 22.57 34.26
N GLY A 105 -27.33 21.46 33.52
CA GLY A 105 -27.38 20.05 33.84
C GLY A 105 -28.04 19.32 32.66
N GLY A 106 -27.84 18.01 32.56
CA GLY A 106 -28.49 17.16 31.56
C GLY A 106 -27.60 16.01 31.16
N GLY A 107 -27.44 15.03 32.05
CA GLY A 107 -26.96 13.72 31.64
C GLY A 107 -28.12 12.92 31.06
N ASP A 108 -27.83 12.15 30.03
CA ASP A 108 -28.48 10.86 29.81
C ASP A 108 -27.40 9.79 29.84
N ASP A 109 -27.67 8.82 30.70
CA ASP A 109 -26.85 7.71 31.16
C ASP A 109 -27.33 6.50 30.35
N ILE A 110 -26.52 6.03 29.39
CA ILE A 110 -26.72 4.72 28.75
C ILE A 110 -25.46 3.90 28.99
N GLY A 111 -25.63 2.82 29.76
CA GLY A 111 -24.57 1.93 30.18
C GLY A 111 -24.19 0.90 29.10
N GLY A 112 -22.93 0.48 29.18
CA GLY A 112 -22.22 -0.36 28.20
C GLY A 112 -21.10 0.49 27.61
N GLY A 113 -19.85 0.27 28.02
CA GLY A 113 -18.77 1.22 27.86
C GLY A 113 -18.31 1.39 26.42
N PHE A 114 -18.97 2.27 25.68
CA PHE A 114 -18.45 2.89 24.47
C PHE A 114 -17.27 3.79 24.86
N MET A 115 -16.09 3.50 24.33
CA MET A 115 -14.93 4.39 24.44
C MET A 115 -14.60 4.83 23.02
N PRO A 116 -14.95 6.06 22.60
CA PRO A 116 -14.52 6.55 21.30
C PRO A 116 -12.99 6.52 21.25
N PRO A 117 -12.39 6.46 20.05
CA PRO A 117 -10.98 6.74 19.86
C PRO A 117 -10.62 8.00 20.66
N VAL A 118 -9.49 7.94 21.38
CA VAL A 118 -9.19 8.83 22.52
C VAL A 118 -9.16 10.32 22.14
N ASP A 119 -9.09 10.61 20.84
CA ASP A 119 -8.96 11.94 20.25
C ASP A 119 -10.13 12.32 19.30
N ALA A 120 -11.33 11.72 19.47
CA ALA A 120 -12.53 12.09 18.70
C ALA A 120 -13.76 12.37 19.58
N ASP A 121 -14.43 13.50 19.33
CA ASP A 121 -15.62 13.96 20.05
C ASP A 121 -16.88 13.26 19.53
N PHE A 122 -17.58 12.57 20.42
CA PHE A 122 -18.80 11.82 20.08
C PHE A 122 -19.95 12.73 19.67
N GLN A 123 -20.46 12.53 18.44
CA GLN A 123 -21.52 13.33 17.84
C GLN A 123 -22.89 12.63 17.87
N GLY A 124 -22.93 11.31 17.84
CA GLY A 124 -24.20 10.57 17.89
C GLY A 124 -24.19 9.24 17.16
N PHE A 125 -25.38 8.82 16.75
CA PHE A 125 -25.61 7.58 16.00
C PHE A 125 -25.95 7.90 14.55
N ILE A 126 -25.48 7.06 13.64
CA ILE A 126 -25.87 7.04 12.23
C ILE A 126 -26.35 5.64 11.88
N GLY A 127 -27.49 5.55 11.18
CA GLY A 127 -28.08 4.29 10.74
C GLY A 127 -27.84 4.01 9.27
N LEU A 128 -28.29 2.84 8.82
CA LEU A 128 -28.28 2.49 7.40
C LEU A 128 -29.23 3.39 6.60
N ASP A 129 -28.80 3.82 5.42
CA ASP A 129 -29.47 4.80 4.55
C ASP A 129 -29.72 6.17 5.20
N ASP A 130 -28.88 6.55 6.17
CA ASP A 130 -28.97 7.82 6.90
C ASP A 130 -27.82 8.76 6.52
N SER A 131 -28.03 10.04 6.79
CA SER A 131 -27.01 11.07 6.60
C SER A 131 -27.09 12.12 7.70
N VAL A 132 -25.91 12.52 8.17
CA VAL A 132 -25.71 13.50 9.25
C VAL A 132 -24.75 14.59 8.77
N SER A 133 -24.92 15.80 9.29
CA SER A 133 -23.98 16.89 9.02
C SER A 133 -23.26 17.29 10.31
N GLY A 134 -22.01 17.71 10.18
CA GLY A 134 -21.21 18.24 11.28
C GLY A 134 -20.31 19.39 10.82
N SER A 135 -19.69 20.05 11.78
CA SER A 135 -18.72 21.12 11.56
C SER A 135 -17.50 20.83 12.41
N LEU A 136 -16.34 20.61 11.79
CA LEU A 136 -15.08 20.42 12.50
C LEU A 136 -14.47 21.77 12.86
N GLY A 137 -14.04 21.91 14.11
CA GLY A 137 -13.10 22.93 14.55
C GLY A 137 -11.64 22.57 14.26
N GLU A 138 -10.73 23.49 14.58
CA GLU A 138 -9.30 23.34 14.33
C GLU A 138 -8.73 22.15 15.13
N ASN A 139 -8.14 21.18 14.43
CA ASN A 139 -7.68 19.89 14.97
C ASN A 139 -8.78 19.09 15.70
N GLU A 140 -10.05 19.32 15.38
CA GLU A 140 -11.17 18.56 15.93
C GLU A 140 -11.38 17.28 15.11
N ALA A 141 -11.84 16.23 15.78
CA ALA A 141 -12.32 15.03 15.13
C ALA A 141 -13.65 14.64 15.74
N HIS A 142 -14.54 14.13 14.91
CA HIS A 142 -15.88 13.72 15.30
C HIS A 142 -16.00 12.20 15.23
N SER A 143 -16.72 11.60 16.17
CA SER A 143 -17.08 10.17 16.10
C SER A 143 -18.59 9.96 16.01
N TRP A 144 -18.99 9.05 15.12
CA TRP A 144 -20.36 8.58 14.93
C TRP A 144 -20.41 7.08 15.17
N VAL A 145 -21.49 6.60 15.76
CA VAL A 145 -21.65 5.16 16.03
C VAL A 145 -22.67 4.55 15.09
N PHE A 146 -22.26 3.49 14.41
CA PHE A 146 -23.08 2.66 13.54
C PHE A 146 -23.36 1.30 14.21
N ARG A 147 -24.58 0.76 14.05
CA ARG A 147 -25.04 -0.47 14.72
C ARG A 147 -25.98 -1.33 13.87
N ASP A 148 -26.19 -0.96 12.62
CA ASP A 148 -27.23 -1.56 11.77
C ASP A 148 -26.67 -2.73 10.93
N GLY A 149 -25.80 -3.56 11.52
CA GLY A 149 -25.34 -4.82 10.93
C GLY A 149 -26.24 -6.03 11.28
N PRO A 150 -26.00 -7.21 10.68
CA PRO A 150 -25.02 -7.46 9.62
C PRO A 150 -25.45 -6.86 8.28
N ALA A 151 -24.55 -6.14 7.62
CA ALA A 151 -24.78 -5.46 6.35
C ALA A 151 -23.45 -5.14 5.64
N THR A 152 -23.47 -5.04 4.31
CA THR A 152 -22.38 -4.42 3.54
C THR A 152 -22.77 -2.98 3.27
N ILE A 153 -21.91 -2.02 3.61
CA ILE A 153 -22.25 -0.60 3.59
C ILE A 153 -21.19 0.22 2.85
N ASP A 154 -21.62 1.35 2.31
CA ASP A 154 -20.74 2.44 1.87
C ASP A 154 -20.85 3.59 2.86
N ILE A 155 -19.72 4.21 3.20
CA ILE A 155 -19.62 5.35 4.10
C ILE A 155 -18.99 6.49 3.30
N VAL A 156 -19.73 7.57 3.07
CA VAL A 156 -19.25 8.70 2.26
C VAL A 156 -19.30 9.99 3.07
N MET A 157 -18.18 10.72 3.09
CA MET A 157 -18.06 12.08 3.61
C MET A 157 -17.92 13.05 2.45
N GLU A 158 -18.83 14.02 2.39
CA GLU A 158 -18.77 15.15 1.44
C GLU A 158 -18.39 16.43 2.19
N SER A 159 -17.45 17.18 1.64
CA SER A 159 -17.08 18.52 2.11
C SER A 159 -16.60 19.39 0.94
N ASP A 160 -16.88 20.69 0.98
CA ASP A 160 -16.36 21.66 0.00
C ASP A 160 -15.02 22.28 0.46
N ASP A 161 -14.69 22.16 1.75
CA ASP A 161 -13.64 22.95 2.42
C ASP A 161 -12.60 22.08 3.16
N LEU A 162 -12.81 20.76 3.26
CA LEU A 162 -11.96 19.85 4.06
C LEU A 162 -11.19 18.89 3.15
N ASP A 163 -9.99 18.55 3.59
CA ASP A 163 -9.19 17.40 3.13
C ASP A 163 -9.53 16.25 4.08
N GLY A 164 -10.61 15.53 3.75
CA GLY A 164 -11.28 14.65 4.69
C GLY A 164 -10.45 13.41 5.02
N VAL A 165 -10.53 12.95 6.26
CA VAL A 165 -10.08 11.61 6.65
C VAL A 165 -11.25 10.89 7.31
N LEU A 166 -11.60 9.74 6.75
CA LEU A 166 -12.55 8.79 7.32
C LEU A 166 -11.80 7.62 7.93
N GLU A 167 -12.17 7.21 9.14
CA GLU A 167 -11.66 6.00 9.78
C GLU A 167 -12.83 5.15 10.31
N LEU A 168 -12.70 3.83 10.29
CA LEU A 168 -13.68 2.89 10.84
C LEU A 168 -13.01 1.99 11.88
N TYR A 169 -13.68 1.82 13.01
CA TYR A 169 -13.25 0.96 14.11
C TYR A 169 -14.33 -0.06 14.48
N ASN A 170 -13.90 -1.24 14.91
CA ASN A 170 -14.77 -2.32 15.36
C ASN A 170 -15.32 -2.06 16.79
N PRO A 171 -16.25 -2.90 17.28
CA PRO A 171 -16.83 -2.76 18.63
C PRO A 171 -15.84 -2.90 19.80
N ASP A 172 -14.68 -3.53 19.59
CA ASP A 172 -13.60 -3.64 20.56
C ASP A 172 -12.68 -2.39 20.57
N GLY A 173 -12.88 -1.48 19.63
CA GLY A 173 -12.08 -0.27 19.43
C GLY A 173 -10.83 -0.48 18.59
N ASP A 174 -10.69 -1.64 17.94
CA ASP A 174 -9.61 -1.87 16.98
C ASP A 174 -9.92 -1.20 15.65
N TYR A 175 -8.88 -0.63 15.04
CA TYR A 175 -8.95 -0.03 13.72
C TYR A 175 -9.27 -1.10 12.65
N ILE A 176 -10.21 -0.78 11.77
CA ILE A 176 -10.59 -1.61 10.61
C ILE A 176 -9.95 -1.03 9.33
N THR A 177 -10.28 0.21 8.98
CA THR A 177 -9.86 0.82 7.71
C THR A 177 -9.99 2.36 7.75
N SER A 178 -9.45 3.04 6.75
CA SER A 178 -9.56 4.50 6.55
C SER A 178 -9.63 4.87 5.07
N ALA A 179 -10.16 6.06 4.78
CA ALA A 179 -10.09 6.71 3.48
C ALA A 179 -9.59 8.15 3.63
N ASP A 180 -8.65 8.53 2.77
CA ASP A 180 -7.96 9.83 2.68
C ASP A 180 -7.38 9.95 1.25
N SER A 181 -8.29 9.93 0.28
CA SER A 181 -7.99 9.75 -1.15
C SER A 181 -8.38 10.96 -2.00
N GLY A 182 -9.24 11.83 -1.49
CA GLY A 182 -9.59 13.11 -2.10
C GLY A 182 -8.56 14.18 -1.80
N LEU A 183 -8.54 15.22 -2.62
CA LEU A 183 -7.92 16.48 -2.24
C LEU A 183 -8.99 17.37 -1.58
N SER A 184 -8.57 18.42 -0.87
CA SER A 184 -9.50 19.41 -0.29
C SER A 184 -10.67 19.78 -1.21
N GLY A 185 -11.89 19.45 -0.76
CA GLY A 185 -13.15 19.68 -1.49
C GLY A 185 -13.67 18.47 -2.29
N ASP A 186 -12.94 17.35 -2.31
CA ASP A 186 -13.40 16.07 -2.83
C ASP A 186 -14.07 15.25 -1.71
N SER A 187 -14.86 14.24 -2.10
CA SER A 187 -15.52 13.35 -1.14
C SER A 187 -14.59 12.19 -0.74
N GLU A 188 -14.61 11.82 0.53
CA GLU A 188 -13.98 10.59 1.01
C GLU A 188 -15.00 9.46 1.09
N ALA A 189 -14.59 8.25 0.70
CA ALA A 189 -15.47 7.08 0.73
C ALA A 189 -14.76 5.82 1.23
N ILE A 190 -15.42 5.10 2.14
CA ILE A 190 -15.12 3.70 2.46
C ILE A 190 -16.27 2.88 1.88
N GLU A 191 -16.01 2.14 0.81
CA GLU A 191 -17.03 1.42 0.04
C GLU A 191 -16.98 -0.08 0.32
N GLY A 192 -18.12 -0.77 0.21
CA GLY A 192 -18.21 -2.23 0.26
C GLY A 192 -17.83 -2.88 1.60
N ILE A 193 -17.77 -2.12 2.71
CA ILE A 193 -17.29 -2.67 3.98
C ILE A 193 -18.36 -3.57 4.63
N THR A 194 -17.94 -4.78 5.01
CA THR A 194 -18.82 -5.76 5.67
C THR A 194 -18.86 -5.55 7.18
N ILE A 195 -20.04 -5.26 7.71
CA ILE A 195 -20.35 -5.20 9.14
C ILE A 195 -20.90 -6.56 9.56
N GLU A 196 -20.20 -7.26 10.44
CA GLU A 196 -20.46 -8.67 10.76
C GLU A 196 -21.63 -8.88 11.74
N ASP A 197 -21.91 -7.89 12.58
CA ASP A 197 -22.93 -7.96 13.63
C ASP A 197 -23.54 -6.59 13.99
N ASP A 198 -24.43 -6.57 14.98
CA ASP A 198 -25.09 -5.37 15.52
C ASP A 198 -24.26 -4.67 16.61
N GLY A 199 -22.94 -4.89 16.63
CA GLY A 199 -21.98 -4.25 17.51
C GLY A 199 -21.87 -2.73 17.29
N GLU A 200 -21.21 -2.04 18.22
CA GLU A 200 -21.04 -0.59 18.16
C GLU A 200 -19.78 -0.22 17.37
N TYR A 201 -19.91 -0.11 16.05
CA TYR A 201 -18.83 0.35 15.17
C TYR A 201 -18.68 1.87 15.25
N THR A 202 -17.45 2.37 15.19
CA THR A 202 -17.16 3.80 15.28
C THR A 202 -16.62 4.32 13.96
N ILE A 203 -17.29 5.32 13.38
CA ILE A 203 -16.84 6.07 12.22
C ILE A 203 -16.25 7.39 12.74
N VAL A 204 -14.98 7.66 12.42
CA VAL A 204 -14.31 8.92 12.76
C VAL A 204 -14.18 9.77 11.51
N VAL A 205 -14.49 11.06 11.67
CA VAL A 205 -14.36 12.11 10.66
C VAL A 205 -13.38 13.14 11.20
N ARG A 206 -12.33 13.45 10.44
CA ARG A 206 -11.41 14.56 10.75
C ARG A 206 -10.93 15.21 9.44
N ASP A 207 -10.15 16.28 9.58
CA ASP A 207 -9.41 16.88 8.48
C ASP A 207 -7.93 16.50 8.59
N PHE A 208 -7.29 16.21 7.45
CA PHE A 208 -5.89 15.82 7.38
C PHE A 208 -4.93 16.89 7.91
N TRP A 209 -5.24 18.16 7.63
CA TRP A 209 -4.46 19.33 8.04
C TRP A 209 -4.96 19.97 9.35
N GLY A 210 -6.02 19.42 9.94
CA GLY A 210 -6.69 19.97 11.11
C GLY A 210 -7.43 21.29 10.83
N GLU A 211 -7.86 21.51 9.59
CA GLU A 211 -8.62 22.67 9.16
C GLU A 211 -10.08 22.65 9.66
N VAL A 212 -10.72 23.82 9.53
CA VAL A 212 -12.10 24.06 9.97
C VAL A 212 -13.01 23.96 8.77
N GLY A 213 -14.09 23.18 8.86
CA GLY A 213 -15.03 23.03 7.75
C GLY A 213 -16.29 22.26 8.10
N ASP A 214 -17.29 22.39 7.24
CA ASP A 214 -18.55 21.67 7.34
C ASP A 214 -18.49 20.39 6.50
N TYR A 215 -19.09 19.29 6.99
CA TYR A 215 -19.17 18.04 6.24
C TYR A 215 -20.56 17.42 6.33
N THR A 216 -20.86 16.54 5.37
CA THR A 216 -22.00 15.62 5.41
C THR A 216 -21.48 14.19 5.34
N LEU A 217 -21.80 13.38 6.35
CA LEU A 217 -21.50 11.96 6.39
C LEU A 217 -22.76 11.19 6.02
N SER A 218 -22.64 10.16 5.20
CA SER A 218 -23.72 9.26 4.83
C SER A 218 -23.29 7.82 4.93
N VAL A 219 -24.24 6.95 5.32
CA VAL A 219 -24.06 5.51 5.33
C VAL A 219 -25.19 4.91 4.51
N THR A 220 -24.87 4.17 3.46
CA THR A 220 -25.84 3.52 2.58
C THR A 220 -25.61 2.02 2.54
N GLU A 221 -26.67 1.24 2.33
CA GLU A 221 -26.48 -0.17 1.96
C GLU A 221 -25.69 -0.20 0.65
N ALA A 222 -24.55 -0.87 0.64
CA ALA A 222 -23.77 -1.04 -0.56
C ALA A 222 -24.69 -1.72 -1.58
N ALA A 223 -24.80 -1.13 -2.77
CA ALA A 223 -25.52 -1.80 -3.84
C ALA A 223 -24.82 -3.14 -4.01
N ALA A 224 -25.54 -4.25 -3.79
CA ALA A 224 -24.98 -5.58 -3.99
C ALA A 224 -24.21 -5.55 -5.30
N ALA A 225 -22.87 -5.62 -5.22
CA ALA A 225 -22.00 -5.70 -6.38
C ALA A 225 -22.69 -6.71 -7.29
N PRO A 226 -23.00 -6.35 -8.56
CA PRO A 226 -23.95 -7.09 -9.37
C PRO A 226 -23.60 -8.55 -9.22
N GLU A 227 -24.44 -9.33 -8.51
CA GLU A 227 -24.01 -10.67 -8.12
C GLU A 227 -23.68 -11.40 -9.41
N THR A 228 -22.39 -11.55 -9.66
CA THR A 228 -21.82 -12.26 -10.79
C THR A 228 -22.21 -13.68 -10.47
N GLY A 229 -23.32 -14.07 -11.08
CA GLY A 229 -24.17 -15.11 -10.53
C GLY A 229 -23.35 -16.31 -10.12
N ASP A 230 -23.68 -16.83 -8.93
CA ASP A 230 -23.40 -18.21 -8.55
C ASP A 230 -23.79 -19.15 -9.69
N ASN A 231 -22.85 -19.32 -10.60
CA ASN A 231 -22.68 -20.48 -11.42
C ASN A 231 -21.57 -21.24 -10.73
N GLY A 232 -21.93 -22.03 -9.71
CA GLY A 232 -21.10 -23.09 -9.17
C GLY A 232 -20.48 -23.95 -10.28
N GLY A 233 -19.30 -23.54 -10.72
CA GLY A 233 -18.39 -24.22 -11.61
C GLY A 233 -17.00 -23.83 -11.14
N GLY A 234 -16.38 -24.67 -10.32
CA GLY A 234 -15.04 -24.45 -9.78
C GLY A 234 -13.97 -24.51 -10.87
N GLY A 235 -13.86 -23.44 -11.65
CA GLY A 235 -12.68 -23.08 -12.44
C GLY A 235 -11.95 -21.96 -11.73
N ASN A 236 -10.62 -21.98 -11.78
CA ASN A 236 -9.80 -20.92 -11.20
C ASN A 236 -10.12 -19.58 -11.91
N ARG A 237 -10.32 -18.52 -11.15
CA ARG A 237 -10.55 -17.16 -11.63
C ARG A 237 -9.20 -16.50 -11.91
N VAL A 238 -9.03 -15.99 -13.12
CA VAL A 238 -7.83 -15.27 -13.54
C VAL A 238 -8.22 -13.83 -13.83
N PHE A 239 -7.51 -12.89 -13.20
CA PHE A 239 -7.63 -11.47 -13.50
C PHE A 239 -6.41 -11.03 -14.28
N ILE A 240 -6.60 -10.33 -15.41
CA ILE A 240 -5.52 -9.81 -16.23
C ILE A 240 -5.63 -8.29 -16.21
N LEU A 241 -4.67 -7.64 -15.56
CA LEU A 241 -4.49 -6.20 -15.55
C LEU A 241 -3.51 -5.82 -16.65
N ALA A 242 -4.00 -5.09 -17.66
CA ALA A 242 -3.19 -4.42 -18.65
C ALA A 242 -2.94 -2.99 -18.21
N ASP A 243 -1.75 -2.79 -17.68
CA ASP A 243 -1.27 -1.51 -17.16
C ASP A 243 -0.61 -0.75 -18.31
N ASP A 244 -1.41 0.09 -18.97
CA ASP A 244 -1.10 0.72 -20.25
C ASP A 244 -1.24 2.26 -20.26
N ASP A 245 -1.37 2.85 -19.07
CA ASP A 245 -1.50 4.29 -18.86
C ASP A 245 -0.17 4.99 -18.54
N GLY A 246 0.91 4.22 -18.37
CA GLY A 246 2.28 4.72 -18.32
C GLY A 246 2.87 5.23 -19.65
N GLU A 247 4.17 5.50 -19.65
CA GLU A 247 4.91 5.95 -20.83
C GLU A 247 5.41 4.77 -21.68
N ALA A 248 5.03 4.74 -22.96
CA ALA A 248 5.43 3.68 -23.88
C ALA A 248 6.93 3.73 -24.22
N LEU A 249 7.64 2.60 -24.06
CA LEU A 249 9.06 2.47 -24.35
C LEU A 249 9.33 2.18 -25.84
N ASN A 250 8.52 1.34 -26.49
CA ASN A 250 8.73 0.87 -27.87
C ASN A 250 7.45 0.80 -28.72
N GLY A 251 6.53 1.74 -28.50
CA GLY A 251 5.32 1.90 -29.31
C GLY A 251 4.02 1.61 -28.59
N GLY A 252 4.06 1.08 -27.37
CA GLY A 252 2.89 0.96 -26.50
C GLY A 252 2.07 -0.27 -26.85
N PHE A 253 2.27 -1.36 -26.11
CA PHE A 253 1.50 -2.59 -26.19
C PHE A 253 1.64 -3.40 -24.90
N THR A 254 0.62 -4.19 -24.62
CA THR A 254 0.61 -5.24 -23.59
C THR A 254 0.44 -6.62 -24.23
N SER A 255 0.68 -7.66 -23.46
CA SER A 255 0.43 -9.07 -23.83
C SER A 255 -0.98 -9.56 -23.46
N VAL A 256 -1.88 -8.66 -23.06
CA VAL A 256 -3.24 -8.95 -22.54
C VAL A 256 -4.06 -9.80 -23.50
N ASP A 257 -4.06 -9.47 -24.79
CA ASP A 257 -4.82 -10.20 -25.82
C ASP A 257 -4.35 -11.66 -25.93
N PHE A 258 -3.04 -11.89 -25.78
CA PHE A 258 -2.48 -13.23 -25.77
C PHE A 258 -2.99 -14.01 -24.56
N PHE A 259 -2.79 -13.49 -23.33
CA PHE A 259 -3.22 -14.18 -22.12
C PHE A 259 -4.73 -14.44 -22.10
N ALA A 260 -5.55 -13.44 -22.41
CA ALA A 260 -6.99 -13.59 -22.49
C ALA A 260 -7.38 -14.70 -23.48
N SER A 261 -6.76 -14.74 -24.67
CA SER A 261 -7.05 -15.76 -25.68
C SER A 261 -6.68 -17.18 -25.26
N GLN A 262 -5.55 -17.34 -24.55
CA GLN A 262 -5.07 -18.66 -24.12
C GLN A 262 -5.84 -19.18 -22.91
N LEU A 263 -6.24 -18.30 -21.99
CA LEU A 263 -6.81 -18.71 -20.71
C LEU A 263 -8.34 -18.81 -20.74
N SER A 264 -9.05 -18.04 -21.57
CA SER A 264 -10.52 -18.01 -21.61
C SER A 264 -11.20 -19.34 -21.95
N ALA A 265 -10.46 -20.34 -22.43
CA ALA A 265 -10.99 -21.67 -22.71
C ALA A 265 -11.18 -22.52 -21.46
N ASP A 266 -10.31 -22.35 -20.46
CA ASP A 266 -10.18 -23.22 -19.28
C ASP A 266 -10.39 -22.48 -17.95
N TYR A 267 -10.31 -21.14 -17.96
CA TYR A 267 -10.41 -20.28 -16.78
C TYR A 267 -11.56 -19.27 -16.93
N ASP A 268 -12.05 -18.77 -15.80
CA ASP A 268 -12.92 -17.59 -15.77
C ASP A 268 -12.03 -16.34 -15.79
N VAL A 269 -11.96 -15.65 -16.93
CA VAL A 269 -10.99 -14.59 -17.19
C VAL A 269 -11.68 -13.23 -17.17
N THR A 270 -11.22 -12.35 -16.29
CA THR A 270 -11.51 -10.92 -16.33
C THR A 270 -10.31 -10.18 -16.92
N VAL A 271 -10.59 -9.24 -17.82
CA VAL A 271 -9.57 -8.34 -18.39
C VAL A 271 -9.91 -6.92 -17.96
N TRP A 272 -8.92 -6.23 -17.43
CA TRP A 272 -8.97 -4.82 -17.06
C TRP A 272 -7.86 -4.08 -17.78
N VAL A 273 -8.18 -3.00 -18.46
CA VAL A 273 -7.21 -2.17 -19.18
C VAL A 273 -7.26 -0.77 -18.59
N THR A 274 -6.21 -0.32 -17.92
CA THR A 274 -6.23 0.91 -17.13
C THR A 274 -6.64 2.13 -17.95
N SER A 275 -6.16 2.25 -19.20
CA SER A 275 -6.55 3.35 -20.10
C SER A 275 -8.01 3.32 -20.59
N VAL A 276 -8.72 2.20 -20.42
CA VAL A 276 -10.11 2.00 -20.90
C VAL A 276 -11.09 1.93 -19.73
N ASP A 277 -10.79 1.10 -18.74
CA ASP A 277 -11.65 0.79 -17.60
C ASP A 277 -11.42 1.75 -16.43
N GLY A 278 -10.24 2.40 -16.38
CA GLY A 278 -9.85 3.32 -15.33
C GLY A 278 -9.07 2.62 -14.22
N ARG A 279 -9.00 3.30 -13.08
CA ARG A 279 -8.29 2.85 -11.88
C ARG A 279 -8.89 1.56 -11.31
N LEU A 280 -8.05 0.68 -10.79
CA LEU A 280 -8.43 -0.54 -10.07
C LEU A 280 -9.08 -0.19 -8.72
N GLU A 281 -10.24 -0.79 -8.42
CA GLU A 281 -10.93 -0.64 -7.13
C GLU A 281 -10.56 -1.80 -6.19
N PHE A 282 -10.65 -1.59 -4.87
CA PHE A 282 -10.11 -2.53 -3.87
C PHE A 282 -10.73 -3.93 -3.93
N ASP A 283 -12.03 -4.01 -4.19
CA ASP A 283 -12.83 -5.23 -4.27
C ASP A 283 -12.76 -5.91 -5.66
N THR A 284 -12.09 -5.28 -6.63
CA THR A 284 -12.00 -5.80 -8.00
C THR A 284 -11.25 -7.13 -8.06
N LEU A 285 -10.32 -7.36 -7.13
CA LEU A 285 -9.50 -8.57 -7.06
C LEU A 285 -10.06 -9.66 -6.13
N ASP A 286 -11.23 -9.43 -5.51
CA ASP A 286 -11.82 -10.37 -4.55
C ASP A 286 -12.04 -11.76 -5.17
N GLY A 287 -11.43 -12.76 -4.54
CA GLY A 287 -11.54 -14.16 -4.94
C GLY A 287 -10.93 -14.46 -6.31
N VAL A 288 -9.95 -13.68 -6.74
CA VAL A 288 -9.07 -14.00 -7.88
C VAL A 288 -8.03 -15.04 -7.42
N ASP A 289 -7.88 -16.13 -8.17
CA ASP A 289 -6.87 -17.17 -7.85
C ASP A 289 -5.49 -16.84 -8.44
N LEU A 290 -5.47 -16.10 -9.55
CA LEU A 290 -4.25 -15.66 -10.22
C LEU A 290 -4.44 -14.26 -10.83
N LEU A 291 -3.64 -13.31 -10.38
CA LEU A 291 -3.50 -12.00 -11.01
C LEU A 291 -2.34 -12.04 -12.02
N ILE A 292 -2.60 -11.68 -13.27
CA ILE A 292 -1.60 -11.39 -14.28
C ILE A 292 -1.50 -9.87 -14.41
N TRP A 293 -0.43 -9.28 -13.90
CA TRP A 293 -0.14 -7.86 -14.04
C TRP A 293 0.83 -7.66 -15.20
N ASP A 294 0.30 -7.14 -16.30
CA ASP A 294 0.98 -7.00 -17.58
C ASP A 294 1.20 -5.54 -17.94
N THR A 295 2.42 -5.05 -17.70
CA THR A 295 2.83 -3.69 -18.09
C THR A 295 3.31 -3.61 -19.53
N GLY A 296 3.46 -4.75 -20.21
CA GLY A 296 3.85 -4.76 -21.61
C GLY A 296 5.18 -4.04 -21.90
N ASP A 297 5.16 -3.04 -22.77
CA ASP A 297 6.28 -2.11 -22.99
C ASP A 297 6.05 -0.70 -22.42
N TYR A 298 5.09 -0.57 -21.49
CA TYR A 298 4.88 0.65 -20.74
C TYR A 298 5.81 0.71 -19.52
N GLN A 299 6.18 1.93 -19.17
CA GLN A 299 6.87 2.26 -17.93
C GLN A 299 6.07 3.34 -17.23
N ASP A 300 5.60 3.04 -16.04
CA ASP A 300 4.95 4.02 -15.21
C ASP A 300 6.01 4.87 -14.46
N PRO A 301 6.01 6.21 -14.62
CA PRO A 301 6.89 7.11 -13.88
C PRO A 301 6.54 7.23 -12.38
N GLU A 302 5.29 6.97 -11.98
CA GLU A 302 4.85 7.02 -10.58
C GLU A 302 5.25 5.74 -9.84
N GLY A 303 5.23 4.60 -10.54
CA GLY A 303 5.81 3.35 -10.10
C GLY A 303 5.15 2.86 -8.81
N PHE A 304 5.92 2.63 -7.74
CA PHE A 304 5.34 2.19 -6.47
C PHE A 304 4.25 3.14 -5.90
N LEU A 305 4.29 4.43 -6.25
CA LEU A 305 3.32 5.41 -5.76
C LEU A 305 2.01 5.42 -6.56
N ASP A 306 1.93 4.60 -7.61
CA ASP A 306 0.73 4.46 -8.39
C ASP A 306 -0.43 3.86 -7.57
N GLU A 307 -1.64 4.30 -7.89
CA GLU A 307 -2.84 3.97 -7.14
C GLU A 307 -3.28 2.51 -7.38
N ASP A 308 -3.07 1.97 -8.59
CA ASP A 308 -3.33 0.56 -8.90
C ASP A 308 -2.35 -0.34 -8.16
N THR A 309 -1.10 0.10 -8.03
CA THR A 309 -0.06 -0.60 -7.24
C THR A 309 -0.50 -0.82 -5.80
N THR A 310 -1.14 0.17 -5.17
CA THR A 310 -1.65 0.06 -3.79
C THR A 310 -2.68 -1.07 -3.65
N VAL A 311 -3.62 -1.19 -4.59
CA VAL A 311 -4.64 -2.26 -4.56
C VAL A 311 -4.00 -3.64 -4.71
N ILE A 312 -3.01 -3.77 -5.59
CA ILE A 312 -2.29 -5.03 -5.80
C ILE A 312 -1.47 -5.43 -4.57
N PHE A 313 -0.89 -4.46 -3.85
CA PHE A 313 -0.22 -4.72 -2.57
C PHE A 313 -1.18 -5.21 -1.49
N ASN A 314 -2.38 -4.65 -1.41
CA ASN A 314 -3.39 -5.14 -0.49
C ASN A 314 -3.81 -6.58 -0.81
N TYR A 315 -3.93 -6.93 -2.09
CA TYR A 315 -4.16 -8.30 -2.55
C TYR A 315 -2.99 -9.26 -2.17
N LEU A 316 -1.74 -8.80 -2.26
CA LEU A 316 -0.56 -9.54 -1.79
C LEU A 316 -0.61 -9.78 -0.27
N ASP A 317 -0.88 -8.72 0.50
CA ASP A 317 -0.89 -8.75 1.97
C ASP A 317 -2.06 -9.59 2.52
N ALA A 318 -3.20 -9.60 1.81
CA ALA A 318 -4.35 -10.43 2.15
C ALA A 318 -4.15 -11.92 1.79
N GLY A 319 -3.15 -12.24 0.96
CA GLY A 319 -2.81 -13.61 0.56
C GLY A 319 -3.88 -14.29 -0.29
N GLU A 320 -4.63 -13.52 -1.08
CA GLU A 320 -5.87 -14.00 -1.72
C GLU A 320 -5.68 -14.80 -3.01
N GLY A 321 -4.48 -14.79 -3.59
CA GLY A 321 -4.14 -15.63 -4.74
C GLY A 321 -2.75 -15.36 -5.31
N ASP A 322 -2.33 -16.09 -6.33
CA ASP A 322 -0.98 -15.98 -6.88
C ASP A 322 -0.82 -14.79 -7.84
N ILE A 323 0.43 -14.39 -8.14
CA ILE A 323 0.73 -13.28 -9.06
C ILE A 323 1.74 -13.67 -10.13
N LEU A 324 1.40 -13.38 -11.38
CA LEU A 324 2.34 -13.29 -12.50
C LEU A 324 2.51 -11.82 -12.90
N MET A 325 3.70 -11.28 -12.66
CA MET A 325 4.10 -9.96 -13.09
C MET A 325 4.93 -10.06 -14.37
N VAL A 326 4.54 -9.33 -15.41
CA VAL A 326 5.17 -9.42 -16.73
C VAL A 326 5.22 -8.07 -17.42
N GLY A 327 6.34 -7.78 -18.08
CA GLY A 327 6.52 -6.55 -18.83
C GLY A 327 7.96 -6.05 -18.82
N SER A 328 8.24 -5.05 -19.65
CA SER A 328 9.57 -4.46 -19.80
C SER A 328 10.00 -3.71 -18.54
N ALA A 329 9.04 -3.06 -17.88
CA ALA A 329 9.24 -2.35 -16.64
C ALA A 329 8.01 -2.54 -15.74
N PRO A 330 7.95 -3.65 -14.99
CA PRO A 330 6.90 -3.83 -14.00
C PRO A 330 6.89 -2.69 -12.96
N VAL A 331 5.72 -2.18 -12.62
CA VAL A 331 5.50 -0.88 -11.95
C VAL A 331 6.14 -0.76 -10.56
N LEU A 332 6.43 -1.89 -9.90
CA LEU A 332 7.20 -1.92 -8.65
C LEU A 332 8.56 -1.18 -8.74
N PHE A 333 9.04 -0.94 -9.95
CA PHE A 333 10.38 -0.49 -10.26
C PHE A 333 10.37 0.90 -10.93
N SER A 334 10.06 1.95 -10.14
CA SER A 334 9.97 3.35 -10.61
C SER A 334 11.31 3.91 -11.14
N TYR A 335 11.27 4.73 -12.20
CA TYR A 335 12.42 5.47 -12.74
C TYR A 335 13.77 4.72 -12.83
N LEU A 336 13.76 3.44 -13.21
CA LEU A 336 14.99 2.67 -13.35
C LEU A 336 15.58 2.78 -14.75
N ASP A 337 16.91 2.77 -14.81
CA ASP A 337 17.65 2.71 -16.06
C ASP A 337 17.23 1.45 -16.82
N ALA A 338 16.63 1.63 -17.99
CA ALA A 338 16.29 0.53 -18.88
C ALA A 338 17.52 0.14 -19.71
N THR A 339 17.82 -1.14 -19.76
CA THR A 339 18.93 -1.71 -20.55
C THR A 339 18.40 -2.59 -21.69
N PRO A 340 19.08 -2.64 -22.84
CA PRO A 340 18.66 -3.43 -24.00
C PRO A 340 18.69 -4.94 -23.75
N LEU A 341 17.56 -5.58 -24.02
CA LEU A 341 17.34 -7.03 -23.98
C LEU A 341 16.96 -7.52 -25.38
N SER A 342 17.70 -8.46 -25.93
CA SER A 342 17.49 -8.99 -27.29
C SER A 342 17.31 -10.51 -27.34
N ASP A 343 17.77 -11.21 -26.30
CA ASP A 343 17.72 -12.66 -26.21
C ASP A 343 17.69 -13.09 -24.73
N LEU A 344 17.19 -14.30 -24.49
CA LEU A 344 17.13 -14.93 -23.18
C LEU A 344 17.97 -16.21 -23.20
N GLU A 345 18.59 -16.56 -22.09
CA GLU A 345 19.20 -17.87 -21.86
C GLU A 345 18.34 -18.66 -20.87
N VAL A 346 17.94 -19.88 -21.26
CA VAL A 346 17.25 -20.80 -20.37
C VAL A 346 18.21 -21.25 -19.27
N ALA A 347 17.87 -20.99 -18.01
CA ALA A 347 18.77 -21.20 -16.89
C ALA A 347 18.07 -21.79 -15.67
N GLY A 348 18.82 -22.05 -14.61
CA GLY A 348 18.26 -22.46 -13.33
C GLY A 348 17.94 -23.95 -13.21
N GLY A 349 17.13 -24.28 -12.21
CA GLY A 349 16.93 -25.65 -11.74
C GLY A 349 15.48 -26.05 -11.46
N ALA A 350 14.48 -25.23 -11.82
CA ALA A 350 13.06 -25.53 -11.63
C ALA A 350 12.55 -26.51 -12.71
N PRO A 351 12.30 -27.80 -12.39
CA PRO A 351 11.95 -28.77 -13.43
C PRO A 351 10.59 -28.50 -14.08
N ILE A 352 9.69 -27.81 -13.37
CA ILE A 352 8.35 -27.48 -13.85
C ILE A 352 8.41 -26.28 -14.79
N LEU A 353 9.02 -25.18 -14.34
CA LEU A 353 9.21 -23.96 -15.14
C LEU A 353 10.02 -24.21 -16.42
N LEU A 354 10.92 -25.20 -16.39
CA LEU A 354 11.78 -25.57 -17.51
C LEU A 354 11.27 -26.76 -18.34
N ASN A 355 10.06 -27.27 -18.08
CA ASN A 355 9.55 -28.43 -18.80
C ASN A 355 9.43 -28.13 -20.31
N GLY A 356 10.09 -28.94 -21.15
CA GLY A 356 10.13 -28.69 -22.59
C GLY A 356 11.19 -27.66 -23.06
N LEU A 357 11.90 -27.01 -22.14
CA LEU A 357 13.03 -26.12 -22.42
C LEU A 357 14.36 -26.79 -22.04
N GLN A 358 15.45 -26.50 -22.75
CA GLN A 358 16.78 -27.03 -22.39
C GLN A 358 17.64 -25.92 -21.79
N VAL A 359 18.22 -26.19 -20.62
CA VAL A 359 19.17 -25.26 -19.98
C VAL A 359 20.35 -24.97 -20.92
N GLY A 360 20.65 -23.69 -21.11
CA GLY A 360 21.65 -23.16 -22.02
C GLY A 360 21.14 -22.86 -23.44
N ASP A 361 19.86 -23.14 -23.73
CA ASP A 361 19.24 -22.69 -24.98
C ASP A 361 19.10 -21.16 -24.98
N ILE A 362 19.35 -20.56 -26.14
CA ILE A 362 19.15 -19.13 -26.38
C ILE A 362 17.84 -18.93 -27.12
N ILE A 363 16.99 -18.06 -26.57
CA ILE A 363 15.70 -17.66 -27.13
C ILE A 363 15.87 -16.23 -27.65
N ASP A 364 15.86 -16.06 -28.97
CA ASP A 364 15.87 -14.74 -29.59
C ASP A 364 14.48 -14.09 -29.39
N LEU A 365 14.46 -12.83 -28.92
CA LEU A 365 13.25 -12.02 -28.91
C LEU A 365 12.95 -11.52 -30.33
N ASP A 366 11.70 -11.17 -30.61
CA ASP A 366 11.29 -10.65 -31.92
C ASP A 366 11.94 -9.29 -32.26
N GLN A 367 12.33 -8.53 -31.25
CA GLN A 367 13.13 -7.31 -31.33
C GLN A 367 13.92 -7.05 -30.04
N THR A 368 14.72 -5.99 -30.04
CA THR A 368 15.41 -5.51 -28.83
C THR A 368 14.45 -4.63 -28.02
N TYR A 369 14.24 -4.97 -26.76
CA TYR A 369 13.44 -4.23 -25.80
C TYR A 369 14.30 -3.44 -24.82
N ALA A 370 13.82 -2.29 -24.37
CA ALA A 370 14.39 -1.60 -23.22
C ALA A 370 13.70 -2.16 -21.98
N THR A 371 14.43 -2.80 -21.08
CA THR A 371 13.87 -3.49 -19.90
C THR A 371 14.60 -3.08 -18.64
N ILE A 372 13.96 -3.18 -17.47
CA ILE A 372 14.55 -2.78 -16.19
C ILE A 372 15.94 -3.36 -15.97
N SER A 373 16.82 -2.56 -15.34
CA SER A 373 18.19 -2.95 -15.04
C SER A 373 18.22 -4.24 -14.19
N PRO A 374 19.10 -5.20 -14.52
CA PRO A 374 19.20 -6.44 -13.76
C PRO A 374 19.63 -6.25 -12.30
N ASP A 375 20.32 -5.17 -11.96
CA ASP A 375 20.72 -4.85 -10.57
C ASP A 375 19.50 -4.79 -9.62
N VAL A 376 18.34 -4.46 -10.18
CA VAL A 376 17.07 -4.31 -9.47
C VAL A 376 16.48 -5.69 -9.20
N VAL A 377 16.39 -6.50 -10.26
CA VAL A 377 15.88 -7.87 -10.16
C VAL A 377 16.77 -8.69 -9.22
N GLU A 378 18.10 -8.58 -9.33
CA GLU A 378 19.06 -9.31 -8.50
C GLU A 378 19.11 -8.84 -7.05
N GLY A 379 18.76 -7.58 -6.76
CA GLY A 379 18.72 -7.03 -5.41
C GLY A 379 17.67 -7.68 -4.52
N ASP A 380 16.57 -8.14 -5.12
CA ASP A 380 15.41 -8.70 -4.41
C ASP A 380 15.35 -10.23 -4.44
N ILE A 381 16.31 -10.91 -5.09
CA ILE A 381 16.32 -12.39 -5.16
C ILE A 381 16.73 -12.97 -3.80
N GLY A 382 15.78 -13.60 -3.11
CA GLY A 382 15.99 -14.37 -1.89
C GLY A 382 16.65 -15.73 -2.13
N GLU A 383 17.15 -16.38 -1.06
CA GLU A 383 17.73 -17.73 -1.16
C GLU A 383 16.72 -18.82 -1.60
N GLU A 384 15.42 -18.55 -1.46
CA GLU A 384 14.32 -19.47 -1.81
C GLU A 384 13.78 -19.24 -3.23
N ASP A 385 14.24 -18.19 -3.91
CA ASP A 385 13.79 -17.85 -5.24
C ASP A 385 14.41 -18.74 -6.30
N THR A 386 13.60 -19.10 -7.29
CA THR A 386 14.04 -19.90 -8.43
C THR A 386 14.11 -19.05 -9.68
N LEU A 387 15.34 -18.76 -10.09
CA LEU A 387 15.61 -18.21 -11.40
C LEU A 387 15.40 -19.27 -12.49
N PHE A 388 14.81 -18.88 -13.63
CA PHE A 388 14.60 -19.80 -14.75
C PHE A 388 14.92 -19.20 -16.13
N LEU A 389 15.11 -17.88 -16.26
CA LEU A 389 15.66 -17.25 -17.45
C LEU A 389 16.69 -16.18 -17.06
N LEU A 390 17.76 -16.11 -17.85
CA LEU A 390 18.77 -15.07 -17.80
C LEU A 390 18.70 -14.22 -19.06
N ARG A 391 19.32 -13.06 -19.02
CA ARG A 391 19.66 -12.28 -20.20
C ARG A 391 20.64 -13.06 -21.06
N GLY A 392 20.34 -13.20 -22.34
CA GLY A 392 21.17 -13.93 -23.30
C GLY A 392 22.44 -13.17 -23.72
N PRO A 393 23.32 -13.83 -24.49
CA PRO A 393 24.63 -13.29 -24.88
C PRO A 393 24.58 -12.08 -25.83
N ALA A 394 23.46 -11.81 -26.50
CA ALA A 394 23.29 -10.64 -27.35
C ALA A 394 22.74 -9.42 -26.59
N SER A 395 22.30 -9.61 -25.35
CA SER A 395 21.73 -8.57 -24.49
C SER A 395 22.78 -7.82 -23.68
N GLU A 396 22.45 -6.60 -23.25
CA GLU A 396 23.26 -5.91 -22.24
C GLU A 396 23.10 -6.64 -20.89
N ASP A 397 24.19 -6.69 -20.12
CA ASP A 397 24.27 -7.44 -18.85
C ASP A 397 23.93 -8.94 -18.99
N ALA A 398 24.45 -9.56 -20.06
CA ALA A 398 24.32 -10.99 -20.32
C ALA A 398 24.66 -11.86 -19.09
N GLY A 399 23.80 -12.82 -18.81
CA GLY A 399 23.90 -13.72 -17.66
C GLY A 399 23.22 -13.21 -16.39
N ALA A 400 22.66 -12.00 -16.39
CA ALA A 400 21.87 -11.50 -15.27
C ALA A 400 20.42 -12.00 -15.29
N ALA A 401 19.74 -11.95 -14.15
CA ALA A 401 18.36 -12.42 -14.02
C ALA A 401 17.36 -11.60 -14.84
N VAL A 402 16.39 -12.30 -15.44
CA VAL A 402 15.26 -11.64 -16.14
C VAL A 402 13.93 -12.38 -15.91
N ALA A 403 13.97 -13.59 -15.38
CA ALA A 403 12.79 -14.30 -14.89
C ALA A 403 13.06 -15.05 -13.59
N VAL A 404 12.25 -14.77 -12.58
CA VAL A 404 12.38 -15.30 -11.22
C VAL A 404 11.01 -15.74 -10.73
N ALA A 405 10.96 -16.84 -10.00
CA ALA A 405 9.76 -17.34 -9.36
C ALA A 405 10.03 -17.56 -7.87
N SER A 406 9.19 -16.99 -7.01
CA SER A 406 9.27 -17.08 -5.56
C SER A 406 8.06 -17.81 -5.01
N SER A 407 8.30 -18.72 -4.06
CA SER A 407 7.25 -19.41 -3.31
C SER A 407 7.27 -18.95 -1.87
N ASN A 408 6.09 -18.69 -1.29
CA ASN A 408 5.92 -18.14 0.05
C ASN A 408 6.39 -16.68 0.18
N VAL A 409 5.91 -15.83 -0.72
CA VAL A 409 6.15 -14.38 -0.59
C VAL A 409 5.50 -13.80 0.67
N ASN A 410 4.51 -14.49 1.24
CA ASN A 410 3.88 -14.18 2.52
C ASN A 410 3.71 -15.44 3.39
N GLU A 411 3.18 -15.27 4.61
CA GLU A 411 2.96 -16.37 5.57
C GLU A 411 1.93 -17.41 5.07
N ASP A 412 1.09 -17.03 4.09
CA ASP A 412 0.03 -17.87 3.52
C ASP A 412 0.51 -18.74 2.36
N GLY A 413 1.78 -18.62 1.95
CA GLY A 413 2.39 -19.47 0.93
C GLY A 413 2.11 -19.03 -0.50
N GLN A 414 1.70 -17.77 -0.70
CA GLN A 414 1.46 -17.17 -1.99
C GLN A 414 2.69 -17.26 -2.90
N LYS A 415 2.46 -17.36 -4.21
CA LYS A 415 3.52 -17.41 -5.21
C LYS A 415 3.53 -16.18 -6.09
N LEU A 416 4.75 -15.80 -6.47
CA LEU A 416 5.02 -14.70 -7.39
C LEU A 416 5.94 -15.20 -8.50
N ALA A 417 5.59 -14.94 -9.75
CA ALA A 417 6.52 -15.04 -10.87
C ALA A 417 6.72 -13.67 -11.51
N LEU A 418 7.97 -13.26 -11.69
CA LEU A 418 8.37 -12.02 -12.34
C LEU A 418 9.05 -12.32 -13.67
N LEU A 419 8.59 -11.67 -14.74
CA LEU A 419 9.15 -11.71 -16.08
C LEU A 419 9.46 -10.27 -16.54
N ALA A 420 10.73 -9.89 -16.52
CA ALA A 420 11.19 -8.55 -16.90
C ALA A 420 11.32 -8.37 -18.43
N PHE A 421 10.30 -8.80 -19.17
CA PHE A 421 10.11 -8.58 -20.61
C PHE A 421 8.63 -8.79 -20.99
N PRO A 422 8.13 -8.19 -22.09
CA PRO A 422 6.77 -8.45 -22.56
C PRO A 422 6.61 -9.92 -22.98
N PHE A 423 5.57 -10.61 -22.52
CA PHE A 423 5.39 -12.04 -22.82
C PHE A 423 5.35 -12.34 -24.33
N THR A 424 4.69 -11.47 -25.08
CA THR A 424 4.55 -11.58 -26.54
C THR A 424 5.84 -11.31 -27.32
N ALA A 425 6.93 -10.88 -26.67
CA ALA A 425 8.26 -10.79 -27.27
C ALA A 425 8.89 -12.17 -27.59
N LEU A 426 8.41 -13.22 -26.91
CA LEU A 426 8.88 -14.58 -27.11
C LEU A 426 8.40 -15.15 -28.47
N PRO A 427 9.12 -16.09 -29.08
CA PRO A 427 8.58 -16.89 -30.19
C PRO A 427 7.31 -17.64 -29.79
N GLU A 428 6.32 -17.75 -30.71
CA GLU A 428 5.02 -18.39 -30.43
C GLU A 428 5.14 -19.80 -29.82
N ASP A 429 6.10 -20.62 -30.28
CA ASP A 429 6.32 -21.97 -29.75
C ASP A 429 6.88 -21.98 -28.33
N ILE A 430 7.57 -20.91 -27.92
CA ILE A 430 8.06 -20.72 -26.56
C ILE A 430 6.98 -20.12 -25.66
N GLN A 431 6.13 -19.22 -26.17
CA GLN A 431 5.00 -18.64 -25.42
C GLN A 431 4.09 -19.73 -24.86
N ASP A 432 3.67 -20.67 -25.71
CA ASP A 432 2.79 -21.78 -25.31
C ASP A 432 3.42 -22.67 -24.22
N ILE A 433 4.70 -23.00 -24.39
CA ILE A 433 5.45 -23.85 -23.45
C ILE A 433 5.60 -23.14 -22.11
N LEU A 434 6.04 -21.88 -22.12
CA LEU A 434 6.34 -21.14 -20.90
C LEU A 434 5.06 -20.83 -20.12
N LEU A 435 3.96 -20.43 -20.79
CA LEU A 435 2.69 -20.19 -20.12
C LEU A 435 2.18 -21.47 -19.45
N ALA A 436 2.19 -22.61 -20.16
CA ALA A 436 1.79 -23.89 -19.58
C ALA A 436 2.64 -24.24 -18.34
N ASN A 437 3.96 -24.03 -18.40
CA ASN A 437 4.86 -24.30 -17.29
C ASN A 437 4.61 -23.39 -16.07
N LEU A 438 4.30 -22.10 -16.30
CA LEU A 438 3.95 -21.15 -15.26
C LEU A 438 2.65 -21.57 -14.55
N LEU A 439 1.61 -21.89 -15.32
CA LEU A 439 0.33 -22.36 -14.77
C LEU A 439 0.49 -23.66 -13.99
N ASP A 440 1.27 -24.62 -14.51
CA ASP A 440 1.60 -25.88 -13.82
C ASP A 440 2.40 -25.64 -12.53
N TRP A 441 3.17 -24.56 -12.46
CA TRP A 441 3.92 -24.16 -11.27
C TRP A 441 3.03 -23.48 -10.23
N PHE A 442 2.15 -22.56 -10.63
CA PHE A 442 1.14 -21.94 -9.76
C PHE A 442 0.21 -22.99 -9.16
N ALA A 443 -0.23 -23.97 -9.94
CA ALA A 443 -1.13 -25.05 -9.50
C ALA A 443 -0.54 -26.05 -8.47
N GLN A 444 0.73 -25.90 -8.06
CA GLN A 444 1.32 -26.76 -7.03
C GLN A 444 0.97 -26.27 -5.62
N ASN A 445 0.82 -27.17 -4.65
CA ASN A 445 0.65 -26.78 -3.25
C ASN A 445 1.95 -26.91 -2.45
#